data_AF-Q6F256-F1
#
_entry.id   AF-Q6F256-F1
#
_cell.length_a   1.000
_cell.length_b   1.000
_cell.length_c   1.000
_cell.angle_alpha   90.00
_cell.angle_beta   90.00
_cell.angle_gamma   90.00
#
_symmetry.space_group_name_H-M   'P 1'
#
loop_
_entity.id
_entity.type
_entity.pdbx_description
1 polymer ?
#
loop_
_entity_poly.entity_id
_entity_poly.type
_entity_poly.pdbx_seq_one_letter_code
_entity_poly.pdbx_strand_id
1 'polypeptide(L)'
;MLFWITNIIAMLLIIAMFFIGIFIDKIHAKKFTVKNITLLGLIVALSIILTNVIGYSMVFGFRIMIGNFMIFFAGMVFGPLGGIMAGFCSDLVGSMINITGTFHFGFMLSKIFIGFCGSLVFIFKKNNFWFIKMIFFLIFSLAITSFLITPICLVASGLGSLATINYVKKIIILPIELLIFIPSLFACLKISSLLLKNEIQQPSKPWFLRHGELKFHIDKKANK
;
A
#
# COMPACT_ATOMS: atom_id res chain seq x y z
N MET A 1 8.80 27.47 -9.82
CA MET A 1 8.02 27.79 -8.59
C MET A 1 7.12 26.64 -8.17
N LEU A 2 6.30 26.08 -9.07
CA LEU A 2 5.38 24.98 -8.78
C LEU A 2 6.05 23.75 -8.13
N PHE A 3 7.20 23.30 -8.65
CA PHE A 3 7.99 22.19 -8.11
C PHE A 3 8.28 22.29 -6.60
N TRP A 4 8.74 23.47 -6.16
CA TRP A 4 9.11 23.69 -4.76
C TRP A 4 7.88 23.70 -3.86
N ILE A 5 6.80 24.34 -4.31
CA ILE A 5 5.53 24.40 -3.57
C ILE A 5 4.95 22.99 -3.39
N THR A 6 4.86 22.19 -4.45
CA THR A 6 4.31 20.83 -4.38
C THR A 6 5.17 19.90 -3.54
N ASN A 7 6.49 20.06 -3.54
CA ASN A 7 7.37 19.30 -2.66
C ASN A 7 7.18 19.66 -1.18
N ILE A 8 7.09 20.96 -0.85
CA ILE A 8 6.85 21.40 0.53
C ILE A 8 5.50 20.88 1.01
N ILE A 9 4.44 21.00 0.20
CA ILE A 9 3.12 20.47 0.53
C ILE A 9 3.17 18.95 0.74
N ALA A 10 3.83 18.22 -0.16
CA ALA A 10 3.97 16.77 -0.02
C ALA A 10 4.71 16.39 1.27
N MET A 11 5.78 17.11 1.63
CA MET A 11 6.53 16.88 2.86
C MET A 11 5.67 17.13 4.10
N LEU A 12 4.89 18.22 4.12
CA LEU A 12 3.94 18.50 5.21
C LEU A 12 2.88 17.40 5.33
N LEU A 13 2.34 16.90 4.21
CA LEU A 13 1.37 15.80 4.20
C LEU A 13 1.99 14.50 4.70
N ILE A 14 3.23 14.18 4.32
CA ILE A 14 3.95 13.00 4.82
C ILE A 14 4.09 13.08 6.35
N ILE A 15 4.53 14.23 6.88
CA ILE A 15 4.68 14.45 8.32
C ILE A 15 3.32 14.32 9.03
N ALA A 16 2.27 14.93 8.48
CA ALA A 16 0.92 14.83 9.04
C ALA A 16 0.42 13.38 9.07
N MET A 17 0.61 12.61 7.98
CA MET A 17 0.26 11.19 7.94
C MET A 17 1.03 10.38 8.98
N PHE A 18 2.30 10.69 9.20
CA PHE A 18 3.12 10.04 10.22
C PHE A 18 2.55 10.26 11.63
N PHE A 19 2.22 11.51 11.98
CA PHE A 19 1.58 11.83 13.26
C PHE A 19 0.22 11.14 13.41
N ILE A 20 -0.61 11.14 12.36
CA ILE A 20 -1.90 10.43 12.36
C ILE A 20 -1.68 8.93 12.56
N GLY A 21 -0.68 8.34 11.89
CA GLY A 21 -0.32 6.94 12.04
C GLY A 21 0.07 6.57 13.46
N ILE A 22 0.95 7.36 14.08
CA ILE A 22 1.35 7.20 15.49
C ILE A 22 0.13 7.31 16.40
N PHE A 23 -0.73 8.31 16.18
CA PHE A 23 -1.91 8.53 17.00
C PHE A 23 -2.87 7.33 16.94
N ILE A 24 -3.15 6.81 15.74
CA ILE A 24 -4.00 5.63 15.57
C ILE A 24 -3.37 4.39 16.21
N ASP A 25 -2.06 4.16 16.04
CA ASP A 25 -1.40 3.00 16.65
C ASP A 25 -1.34 3.11 18.19
N LYS A 26 -1.18 4.32 18.73
CA LYS A 26 -1.21 4.59 20.17
C LYS A 26 -2.59 4.34 20.78
N ILE A 27 -3.67 4.79 20.12
CA ILE A 27 -5.05 4.49 20.53
C ILE A 27 -5.28 2.98 20.64
N HIS A 28 -4.58 2.21 19.82
CA HIS A 28 -4.74 0.77 19.70
C HIS A 28 -3.66 -0.04 20.44
N ALA A 29 -2.86 0.62 21.28
CA ALA A 29 -1.83 0.04 22.13
C ALA A 29 -0.89 -0.94 21.40
N LYS A 30 -0.56 -0.64 20.15
CA LYS A 30 0.25 -1.52 19.33
C LYS A 30 1.71 -1.52 19.77
N LYS A 31 2.29 -2.70 19.95
CA LYS A 31 3.73 -2.87 20.22
C LYS A 31 4.44 -3.40 18.97
N PHE A 32 5.49 -2.71 18.53
CA PHE A 32 6.40 -3.21 17.52
C PHE A 32 7.48 -4.06 18.18
N THR A 33 7.49 -5.34 17.86
CA THR A 33 8.56 -6.28 18.26
C THR A 33 9.61 -6.35 17.16
N VAL A 34 10.80 -6.86 17.49
CA VAL A 34 11.88 -7.11 16.51
C VAL A 34 11.37 -7.98 15.35
N LYS A 35 10.57 -9.01 15.64
CA LYS A 35 9.89 -9.85 14.64
C LYS A 35 9.03 -9.05 13.65
N ASN A 36 8.32 -8.04 14.14
CA ASN A 36 7.47 -7.22 13.26
C ASN A 36 8.31 -6.34 12.34
N ILE A 37 9.43 -5.81 12.84
CA ILE A 37 10.35 -4.98 12.04
C ILE A 37 11.02 -5.83 10.95
N THR A 38 11.46 -7.05 11.27
CA THR A 38 12.09 -7.94 10.29
C THR A 38 11.12 -8.39 9.20
N LEU A 39 9.89 -8.77 9.57
CA LEU A 39 8.84 -9.11 8.59
C LEU A 39 8.45 -7.92 7.72
N LEU A 40 8.36 -6.72 8.29
CA LEU A 40 8.10 -5.49 7.53
C LEU A 40 9.22 -5.23 6.52
N GLY A 41 10.49 -5.37 6.93
CA GLY A 41 11.64 -5.25 6.05
C GLY A 41 11.62 -6.24 4.89
N LEU A 42 11.25 -7.51 5.15
CA LEU A 42 11.08 -8.53 4.11
C LEU A 42 9.99 -8.15 3.11
N ILE A 43 8.84 -7.64 3.55
CA ILE A 43 7.76 -7.20 2.65
C ILE A 43 8.18 -5.98 1.83
N VAL A 44 8.91 -5.04 2.43
CA VAL A 44 9.47 -3.88 1.71
C VAL A 44 10.44 -4.34 0.64
N ALA A 45 11.40 -5.21 0.97
CA ALA A 45 12.33 -5.78 0.00
C ALA A 45 11.60 -6.48 -1.15
N LEU A 46 10.58 -7.27 -0.82
CA LEU A 46 9.73 -7.94 -1.81
C LEU A 46 8.99 -6.93 -2.70
N SER A 47 8.45 -5.84 -2.14
CA SER A 47 7.79 -4.78 -2.91
C SER A 47 8.74 -4.12 -3.93
N ILE A 48 10.00 -3.93 -3.54
CA ILE A 48 11.03 -3.32 -4.39
C ILE A 48 11.37 -4.29 -5.53
N ILE A 49 11.62 -5.56 -5.23
CA ILE A 49 11.92 -6.59 -6.25
C ILE A 49 10.76 -6.75 -7.22
N LEU A 50 9.50 -6.79 -6.73
CA LEU A 50 8.32 -6.88 -7.58
C LEU A 50 8.16 -5.66 -8.49
N THR A 51 8.61 -4.48 -8.06
CA THR A 51 8.49 -3.25 -8.85
C THR A 51 9.66 -3.05 -9.81
N ASN A 52 10.88 -3.37 -9.37
CA ASN A 52 12.12 -3.04 -10.07
C ASN A 52 12.75 -4.23 -10.79
N VAL A 53 12.44 -5.48 -10.45
CA VAL A 53 12.97 -6.66 -11.15
C VAL A 53 11.88 -7.30 -12.01
N ILE A 54 10.74 -7.63 -11.40
CA ILE A 54 9.62 -8.31 -12.08
C ILE A 54 8.71 -7.32 -12.82
N GLY A 55 8.62 -6.09 -12.32
CA GLY A 55 7.79 -5.01 -12.88
C GLY A 55 8.21 -4.55 -14.27
N TYR A 56 9.32 -5.07 -14.82
CA TYR A 56 9.68 -4.95 -16.23
C TYR A 56 8.83 -5.81 -17.17
N SER A 57 7.90 -6.62 -16.63
CA SER A 57 6.81 -7.23 -17.38
C SER A 57 5.98 -6.12 -18.04
N MET A 58 6.27 -5.80 -19.31
CA MET A 58 5.49 -4.86 -20.10
C MET A 58 4.16 -5.50 -20.46
N VAL A 59 3.07 -5.03 -19.87
CA VAL A 59 1.73 -5.38 -20.34
C VAL A 59 1.32 -4.29 -21.33
N PHE A 60 1.16 -4.65 -22.60
CA PHE A 60 0.92 -3.70 -23.71
C PHE A 60 2.00 -2.60 -23.82
N GLY A 61 3.27 -2.92 -23.56
CA GLY A 61 4.37 -1.93 -23.58
C GLY A 61 4.43 -1.05 -22.33
N PHE A 62 3.57 -1.28 -21.33
CA PHE A 62 3.46 -0.45 -20.15
C PHE A 62 3.93 -1.15 -18.88
N ARG A 63 4.74 -0.43 -18.09
CA ARG A 63 5.23 -0.87 -16.77
C ARG A 63 4.10 -0.91 -15.74
N ILE A 64 3.93 -2.06 -15.08
CA ILE A 64 3.02 -2.24 -13.93
C ILE A 64 3.84 -2.27 -12.64
N MET A 65 3.44 -1.45 -11.65
CA MET A 65 4.11 -1.40 -10.35
C MET A 65 3.52 -2.45 -9.40
N ILE A 66 3.83 -3.72 -9.65
CA ILE A 66 3.25 -4.85 -8.90
C ILE A 66 3.56 -4.73 -7.39
N GLY A 67 4.68 -4.13 -6.98
CA GLY A 67 4.99 -3.94 -5.55
C GLY A 67 4.00 -3.09 -4.76
N ASN A 68 3.12 -2.31 -5.40
CA ASN A 68 2.09 -1.52 -4.70
C ASN A 68 1.15 -2.40 -3.86
N PHE A 69 0.82 -3.62 -4.31
CA PHE A 69 -0.03 -4.49 -3.51
C PHE A 69 0.68 -4.97 -2.25
N MET A 70 2.01 -5.18 -2.28
CA MET A 70 2.79 -5.57 -1.11
C MET A 70 2.84 -4.44 -0.07
N ILE A 71 2.91 -3.19 -0.51
CA ILE A 71 2.84 -2.02 0.39
C ILE A 71 1.45 -1.93 1.04
N PHE A 72 0.38 -2.12 0.25
CA PHE A 72 -0.99 -2.15 0.78
C PHE A 72 -1.17 -3.30 1.80
N PHE A 73 -0.66 -4.49 1.48
CA PHE A 73 -0.64 -5.65 2.37
C PHE A 73 0.12 -5.38 3.67
N ALA A 74 1.27 -4.70 3.59
CA ALA A 74 2.03 -4.30 4.78
C ALA A 74 1.17 -3.43 5.71
N GLY A 75 0.38 -2.50 5.17
CA GLY A 75 -0.58 -1.72 5.96
C GLY A 75 -1.66 -2.58 6.62
N MET A 76 -2.19 -3.57 5.90
CA MET A 76 -3.21 -4.49 6.42
C MET A 76 -2.68 -5.35 7.59
N VAL A 77 -1.40 -5.74 7.55
CA VAL A 77 -0.77 -6.60 8.57
C VAL A 77 -0.15 -5.79 9.71
N PHE A 78 0.59 -4.75 9.38
CA PHE A 78 1.38 -3.94 10.31
C PHE A 78 0.73 -2.62 10.68
N GLY A 79 -0.52 -2.37 10.28
CA GLY A 79 -1.29 -1.20 10.72
C GLY A 79 -0.79 0.11 10.11
N PRO A 80 -1.28 1.27 10.60
CA PRO A 80 -1.00 2.58 10.02
C PRO A 80 0.48 2.93 9.96
N LEU A 81 1.20 2.85 11.09
CA LEU A 81 2.64 3.19 11.10
C LEU A 81 3.42 2.20 10.23
N GLY A 82 3.10 0.90 10.30
CA GLY A 82 3.75 -0.11 9.48
C GLY A 82 3.54 0.10 7.99
N GLY A 83 2.33 0.47 7.57
CA GLY A 83 2.01 0.80 6.18
C GLY A 83 2.71 2.08 5.70
N ILE A 84 2.72 3.13 6.53
CA ILE A 84 3.45 4.39 6.24
C ILE A 84 4.95 4.11 6.07
N MET A 85 5.54 3.35 6.99
CA MET A 85 6.96 2.97 6.91
C MET A 85 7.26 2.12 5.69
N ALA A 86 6.37 1.18 5.34
CA ALA A 86 6.54 0.37 4.15
C ALA A 86 6.59 1.23 2.88
N GLY A 87 5.68 2.19 2.75
CA GLY A 87 5.67 3.14 1.64
C GLY A 87 6.90 4.04 1.60
N PHE A 88 7.27 4.61 2.76
CA PHE A 88 8.46 5.46 2.93
C PHE A 88 9.73 4.72 2.50
N CYS A 89 9.98 3.54 3.06
CA CYS A 89 11.19 2.77 2.79
C CYS A 89 11.20 2.21 1.36
N SER A 90 10.05 1.77 0.83
CA SER A 90 9.95 1.25 -0.54
C SER A 90 10.28 2.32 -1.58
N ASP A 91 9.80 3.55 -1.40
CA ASP A 91 10.11 4.65 -2.33
C ASP A 91 11.55 5.13 -2.20
N LEU A 92 12.04 5.31 -0.97
CA LEU A 92 13.41 5.76 -0.73
C LEU A 92 14.44 4.76 -1.27
N VAL A 93 14.33 3.49 -0.91
CA VAL A 93 15.27 2.45 -1.39
C VAL A 93 15.03 2.16 -2.87
N GLY A 94 13.76 2.15 -3.32
CA GLY A 94 13.42 1.94 -4.72
C GLY A 94 14.00 2.99 -5.65
N SER A 95 13.94 4.27 -5.24
CA SER A 95 14.54 5.38 -6.00
C SER A 95 16.07 5.35 -5.94
N MET A 96 16.69 4.94 -4.84
CA MET A 96 18.15 4.73 -4.77
C MET A 96 18.64 3.66 -5.76
N ILE A 97 17.87 2.58 -5.95
CA ILE A 97 18.23 1.50 -6.89
C ILE A 97 18.02 1.93 -8.33
N ASN A 98 16.89 2.57 -8.62
CA ASN A 98 16.54 2.97 -9.97
C ASN A 98 15.67 4.22 -9.96
N ILE A 99 16.32 5.37 -10.07
CA ILE A 99 15.62 6.64 -10.25
C ILE A 99 15.39 6.89 -11.74
N THR A 100 14.12 6.94 -12.13
CA THR A 100 13.71 7.42 -13.45
C THR A 100 13.14 8.82 -13.30
N GLY A 101 13.92 9.83 -13.71
CA GLY A 101 13.53 11.24 -13.62
C GLY A 101 13.95 11.93 -12.32
N THR A 102 13.28 13.03 -11.99
CA THR A 102 13.59 13.86 -10.81
C THR A 102 12.92 13.32 -9.55
N PHE A 103 13.67 13.25 -8.45
CA PHE A 103 13.11 12.94 -7.14
C PHE A 103 12.08 14.00 -6.73
N HIS A 104 10.89 13.56 -6.34
CA HIS A 104 9.80 14.43 -5.90
C HIS A 104 9.05 13.77 -4.75
N PHE A 105 8.89 14.46 -3.62
CA PHE A 105 8.28 13.92 -2.40
C PHE A 105 6.82 13.50 -2.59
N GLY A 106 6.13 14.01 -3.61
CA GLY A 106 4.78 13.56 -3.94
C GLY A 106 4.70 12.11 -4.47
N PHE A 107 5.76 11.57 -5.10
CA PHE A 107 5.79 10.15 -5.47
C PHE A 107 5.92 9.26 -4.23
N MET A 108 6.77 9.67 -3.29
CA MET A 108 6.89 9.06 -1.98
C MET A 108 5.57 9.12 -1.19
N LEU A 109 4.90 10.27 -1.18
CA LEU A 109 3.58 10.43 -0.58
C LEU A 109 2.58 9.44 -1.19
N SER A 110 2.65 9.17 -2.50
CA SER A 110 1.77 8.20 -3.14
C SER A 110 1.95 6.79 -2.56
N LYS A 111 3.20 6.35 -2.35
CA LYS A 111 3.50 5.03 -1.75
C LYS A 111 3.06 4.96 -0.29
N ILE A 112 3.32 6.02 0.47
CA ILE A 112 2.88 6.15 1.87
C ILE A 112 1.35 6.08 1.97
N PHE A 113 0.64 6.75 1.06
CA PHE A 113 -0.82 6.75 1.01
C PHE A 113 -1.41 5.36 0.76
N ILE A 114 -0.82 4.59 -0.15
CA ILE A 114 -1.23 3.19 -0.41
C ILE A 114 -1.10 2.35 0.86
N GLY A 115 0.06 2.41 1.53
CA GLY A 115 0.30 1.66 2.77
C GLY A 115 -0.64 2.08 3.89
N PHE A 116 -0.89 3.38 4.04
CA PHE A 116 -1.83 3.91 5.02
C PHE A 116 -3.27 3.42 4.75
N CYS A 117 -3.76 3.49 3.51
CA CYS A 117 -5.09 3.00 3.15
C CYS A 117 -5.27 1.50 3.42
N GLY A 118 -4.21 0.69 3.25
CA GLY A 118 -4.24 -0.72 3.64
C GLY A 118 -4.57 -0.94 5.12
N SER A 119 -4.07 -0.08 5.99
CA SER A 119 -4.38 -0.15 7.42
C SER A 119 -5.83 0.20 7.78
N LEU A 120 -6.46 1.08 6.99
CA LEU A 120 -7.83 1.55 7.24
C LEU A 120 -8.88 0.45 7.06
N VAL A 121 -8.55 -0.62 6.33
CA VAL A 121 -9.45 -1.78 6.13
C VAL A 121 -9.95 -2.35 7.46
N PHE A 122 -9.08 -2.42 8.48
CA PHE A 122 -9.37 -3.03 9.78
C PHE A 122 -9.43 -2.02 10.94
N ILE A 123 -9.53 -0.73 10.65
CA ILE A 123 -9.59 0.30 11.71
C ILE A 123 -10.89 0.24 12.53
N PHE A 124 -11.98 -0.17 11.89
CA PHE A 124 -13.31 -0.23 12.51
C PHE A 124 -13.47 -1.50 13.38
N LYS A 125 -14.20 -1.35 14.50
CA LYS A 125 -14.40 -2.41 15.52
C LYS A 125 -14.97 -3.73 15.01
N LYS A 126 -15.72 -3.71 13.90
CA LYS A 126 -16.35 -4.91 13.32
C LYS A 126 -15.66 -5.29 12.02
N ASN A 127 -15.25 -6.55 11.94
CA ASN A 127 -14.63 -7.16 10.76
C ASN A 127 -15.66 -7.57 9.68
N ASN A 128 -16.90 -7.11 9.79
CA ASN A 128 -17.93 -7.35 8.78
C ASN A 128 -17.53 -6.68 7.46
N PHE A 129 -17.77 -7.40 6.35
CA PHE A 129 -17.50 -6.97 4.98
C PHE A 129 -16.06 -6.50 4.74
N TRP A 130 -15.08 -7.09 5.44
CA TRP A 130 -13.67 -6.71 5.31
C TRP A 130 -13.16 -6.80 3.86
N PHE A 131 -13.63 -7.79 3.10
CA PHE A 131 -13.28 -7.95 1.69
C PHE A 131 -13.77 -6.78 0.82
N ILE A 132 -14.98 -6.29 1.07
CA ILE A 132 -15.53 -5.10 0.38
C ILE A 132 -14.75 -3.85 0.78
N LYS A 133 -14.44 -3.69 2.08
CA LYS A 133 -13.59 -2.58 2.56
C LYS A 133 -12.21 -2.61 1.93
N MET A 134 -11.60 -3.79 1.81
CA MET A 134 -10.31 -3.99 1.14
C MET A 134 -10.37 -3.50 -0.30
N ILE A 135 -11.36 -3.96 -1.08
CA ILE A 135 -11.54 -3.53 -2.48
C ILE A 135 -11.75 -2.01 -2.55
N PHE A 136 -12.61 -1.46 -1.70
CA PHE A 136 -12.87 -0.01 -1.65
C PHE A 136 -11.60 0.80 -1.39
N PHE A 137 -10.86 0.49 -0.32
CA PHE A 137 -9.63 1.22 0.04
C PHE A 137 -8.50 1.00 -0.99
N LEU A 138 -8.44 -0.17 -1.62
CA LEU A 138 -7.48 -0.44 -2.69
C LEU A 138 -7.78 0.43 -3.92
N ILE A 139 -9.03 0.44 -4.39
CA ILE A 139 -9.47 1.29 -5.52
C ILE A 139 -9.24 2.76 -5.18
N PHE A 140 -9.66 3.19 -3.99
CA PHE A 140 -9.51 4.57 -3.54
C PHE A 140 -8.04 5.02 -3.51
N SER A 141 -7.15 4.20 -2.94
CA SER A 141 -5.73 4.52 -2.87
C SER A 141 -5.06 4.55 -4.25
N LEU A 142 -5.35 3.58 -5.12
CA LEU A 142 -4.79 3.54 -6.48
C LEU A 142 -5.36 4.66 -7.35
N ALA A 143 -6.63 5.01 -7.21
CA ALA A 143 -7.25 6.10 -7.96
C ALA A 143 -6.68 7.45 -7.57
N ILE A 144 -6.58 7.77 -6.27
CA ILE A 144 -5.99 9.03 -5.81
C ILE A 144 -4.53 9.14 -6.23
N THR A 145 -3.74 8.08 -6.05
CA THR A 145 -2.32 8.12 -6.43
C THR A 145 -2.12 8.25 -7.93
N SER A 146 -2.94 7.56 -8.74
CA SER A 146 -2.79 7.53 -10.20
C SER A 146 -3.38 8.76 -10.90
N PHE A 147 -4.52 9.28 -10.44
CA PHE A 147 -5.23 10.37 -11.12
C PHE A 147 -5.03 11.74 -10.48
N LEU A 148 -4.60 11.81 -9.21
CA LEU A 148 -4.38 13.08 -8.53
C LEU A 148 -2.90 13.33 -8.25
N ILE A 149 -2.27 12.47 -7.43
CA ILE A 149 -0.92 12.77 -6.93
C ILE A 149 0.12 12.67 -8.06
N THR A 150 0.14 11.56 -8.81
CA THR A 150 1.13 11.33 -9.88
C THR A 150 1.08 12.39 -10.98
N PRO A 151 -0.08 12.78 -11.55
CA PRO A 151 -0.14 13.82 -12.58
C PRO A 151 0.31 15.18 -12.07
N ILE A 152 -0.08 15.58 -10.84
CA ILE A 152 0.38 16.83 -10.22
C ILE A 152 1.91 16.83 -10.09
N CYS A 153 2.51 15.72 -9.64
CA CYS A 153 3.97 15.61 -9.51
C CYS A 153 4.69 15.69 -10.85
N LEU A 154 4.14 15.07 -11.90
CA LEU A 154 4.71 15.10 -13.24
C LEU A 154 4.67 16.51 -13.85
N VAL A 155 3.53 17.20 -13.74
CA VAL A 155 3.41 18.60 -14.19
C VAL A 155 4.36 19.50 -13.40
N ALA A 156 4.42 19.34 -12.08
CA ALA A 156 5.31 20.12 -11.22
C ALA A 156 6.80 19.90 -11.53
N SER A 157 7.16 18.70 -12.00
CA SER A 157 8.53 18.35 -12.43
C SER A 157 8.87 18.80 -13.86
N GLY A 158 7.98 19.55 -14.53
CA GLY A 158 8.18 20.01 -15.92
C GLY A 158 7.84 18.98 -17.00
N LEU A 159 7.29 17.82 -16.61
CA LEU A 159 6.95 16.70 -17.49
C LEU A 159 5.44 16.65 -17.81
N GLY A 160 4.86 17.80 -18.14
CA GLY A 160 3.40 17.95 -18.33
C GLY A 160 2.83 17.06 -19.44
N SER A 161 3.54 16.89 -20.56
CA SER A 161 3.13 15.98 -21.65
C SER A 161 3.03 14.52 -21.17
N LEU A 162 3.99 14.08 -20.35
CA LEU A 162 3.99 12.75 -19.74
C LEU A 162 2.88 12.58 -18.71
N ALA A 163 2.42 13.67 -18.07
CA ALA A 163 1.28 13.62 -17.15
C ALA A 163 -0.01 13.22 -17.87
N THR A 164 -0.29 13.82 -19.03
CA THR A 164 -1.47 13.49 -19.84
C THR A 164 -1.39 12.06 -20.36
N ILE A 165 -0.22 11.63 -20.86
CA ILE A 165 0.00 10.25 -21.32
C ILE A 165 -0.21 9.25 -20.16
N ASN A 166 0.37 9.51 -18.99
CA ASN A 166 0.19 8.66 -17.82
C ASN A 166 -1.25 8.63 -17.32
N TYR A 167 -1.98 9.73 -17.42
CA TYR A 167 -3.39 9.79 -17.05
C TYR A 167 -4.23 8.84 -17.92
N VAL A 168 -4.12 8.94 -19.26
CA VAL A 168 -4.82 8.05 -20.20
C VAL A 168 -4.39 6.59 -20.01
N LYS A 169 -3.08 6.36 -19.87
CA LYS A 169 -2.51 5.05 -19.59
C LYS A 169 -3.11 4.41 -18.33
N LYS A 170 -3.26 5.18 -17.24
CA LYS A 170 -3.78 4.65 -15.98
C LYS A 170 -5.26 4.31 -16.02
N ILE A 171 -6.06 4.92 -16.91
CA ILE A 171 -7.46 4.51 -17.13
C ILE A 171 -7.53 3.05 -17.63
N ILE A 172 -6.61 2.65 -18.50
CA ILE A 172 -6.60 1.31 -19.09
C ILE A 172 -5.94 0.30 -18.15
N ILE A 173 -4.83 0.69 -17.52
CA ILE A 173 -4.03 -0.23 -16.69
C ILE A 173 -4.61 -0.45 -15.30
N LEU A 174 -5.26 0.54 -14.69
CA LEU A 174 -5.76 0.42 -13.32
C LEU A 174 -6.77 -0.74 -13.16
N PRO A 175 -7.73 -0.97 -14.08
CA PRO A 175 -8.58 -2.16 -14.04
C PRO A 175 -7.79 -3.48 -14.06
N ILE A 176 -6.73 -3.55 -14.87
CA ILE A 176 -5.85 -4.73 -14.96
C ILE A 176 -5.06 -4.90 -13.66
N GLU A 177 -4.52 -3.81 -13.09
CA GLU A 177 -3.86 -3.81 -11.79
C GLU A 177 -4.79 -4.34 -10.69
N LEU A 178 -6.06 -3.89 -10.66
CA LEU A 178 -7.05 -4.35 -9.68
C LEU A 178 -7.36 -5.85 -9.84
N LEU A 179 -7.50 -6.34 -11.07
CA LEU A 179 -7.75 -7.76 -11.35
C LEU A 179 -6.62 -8.65 -10.83
N ILE A 180 -5.37 -8.16 -10.81
CA ILE A 180 -4.21 -8.89 -10.27
C ILE A 180 -4.11 -8.70 -8.76
N PHE A 181 -4.32 -7.48 -8.25
CA PHE A 181 -4.04 -7.13 -6.85
C PHE A 181 -5.09 -7.69 -5.89
N ILE A 182 -6.37 -7.68 -6.25
CA ILE A 182 -7.45 -8.20 -5.40
C ILE A 182 -7.24 -9.69 -5.04
N PRO A 183 -7.06 -10.62 -6.00
CA PRO A 183 -6.83 -12.03 -5.67
C PRO A 183 -5.49 -12.24 -4.97
N SER A 184 -4.45 -11.49 -5.34
CA SER A 184 -3.13 -11.57 -4.68
C SER A 184 -3.20 -11.19 -3.21
N LEU A 185 -3.90 -10.09 -2.89
CA LEU A 185 -4.13 -9.65 -1.51
C LEU A 185 -4.97 -10.67 -0.73
N PHE A 186 -6.03 -11.20 -1.34
CA PHE A 186 -6.86 -12.22 -0.71
C PHE A 186 -6.05 -13.48 -0.37
N ALA A 187 -5.23 -13.96 -1.30
CA ALA A 187 -4.37 -15.13 -1.09
C ALA A 187 -3.34 -14.88 0.01
N CYS A 188 -2.64 -13.73 -0.03
CA CYS A 188 -1.65 -13.37 0.98
C CYS A 188 -2.28 -13.25 2.37
N LEU A 189 -3.45 -12.61 2.49
CA LEU A 189 -4.16 -12.49 3.76
C LEU A 189 -4.64 -13.83 4.28
N LYS A 190 -5.18 -14.70 3.42
CA LYS A 190 -5.60 -16.04 3.80
C LYS A 190 -4.44 -16.85 4.36
N ILE A 191 -3.31 -16.88 3.67
CA ILE A 191 -2.10 -17.58 4.13
C ILE A 191 -1.61 -16.97 5.45
N SER A 192 -1.49 -15.65 5.53
CA SER A 192 -1.02 -14.98 6.75
C SER A 192 -1.95 -15.23 7.94
N SER A 193 -3.26 -15.29 7.73
CA SER A 193 -4.23 -15.60 8.78
C SER A 193 -4.14 -17.03 9.30
N LEU A 194 -3.77 -17.97 8.43
CA LEU A 194 -3.56 -19.37 8.80
C LEU A 194 -2.27 -19.52 9.60
N LEU A 195 -1.20 -18.84 9.18
CA LEU A 195 0.11 -18.89 9.86
C LEU A 195 0.12 -18.14 11.19
N LEU A 196 -0.57 -16.99 11.27
CA LEU A 196 -0.58 -16.11 12.45
C LEU A 196 -1.80 -16.35 13.36
N LYS A 197 -2.55 -17.43 13.15
CA LYS A 197 -3.72 -17.77 13.97
C LYS A 197 -3.37 -17.90 15.46
N ASN A 198 -2.19 -18.42 15.76
CA ASN A 198 -1.71 -18.62 17.13
C ASN A 198 -1.27 -17.31 17.81
N GLU A 199 -1.14 -16.22 17.05
CA GLU A 199 -0.66 -14.90 17.52
C GLU A 199 -1.81 -13.99 18.01
N ILE A 200 -3.07 -14.46 17.97
CA ILE A 200 -4.26 -13.66 18.32
C ILE A 200 -4.21 -13.12 19.76
N GLN A 201 -3.67 -13.90 20.69
CA GLN A 201 -3.60 -13.55 22.11
C GLN A 201 -2.36 -12.71 22.47
N GLN A 202 -1.40 -12.54 21.56
CA GLN A 202 -0.17 -11.81 21.84
C GLN A 202 -0.37 -10.28 21.74
N PRO A 203 0.39 -9.49 22.52
CA PRO A 203 0.36 -8.03 22.42
C PRO A 203 0.88 -7.51 21.06
N SER A 204 1.64 -8.33 20.34
CA SER A 204 2.15 -8.08 18.99
C SER A 204 1.23 -8.59 17.87
N LYS A 205 -0.03 -8.90 18.17
CA LYS A 205 -0.98 -9.43 17.19
C LYS A 205 -1.03 -8.59 15.91
N PRO A 206 -1.13 -9.24 14.73
CA PRO A 206 -1.21 -8.51 13.47
C PRO A 206 -2.52 -7.73 13.40
N TRP A 207 -2.48 -6.61 12.67
CA TRP A 207 -3.54 -5.61 12.63
C TRP A 207 -4.87 -6.19 12.14
N PHE A 208 -4.83 -7.09 11.14
CA PHE A 208 -6.02 -7.74 10.61
C PHE A 208 -6.71 -8.72 11.58
N LEU A 209 -6.01 -9.25 12.60
CA LEU A 209 -6.57 -10.14 13.63
C LEU A 209 -7.02 -9.39 14.89
N ARG A 210 -6.95 -8.05 14.87
CA ARG A 210 -7.22 -7.24 16.07
C ARG A 210 -8.60 -7.51 16.69
N HIS A 211 -9.61 -7.75 15.84
CA HIS A 211 -11.00 -7.97 16.22
C HIS A 211 -11.41 -9.46 16.14
N GLY A 212 -10.45 -10.38 16.17
CA GLY A 212 -10.67 -11.83 16.06
C GLY A 212 -10.37 -12.38 14.66
N GLU A 213 -10.73 -13.66 14.46
CA GLU A 213 -10.47 -14.36 13.20
C GLU A 213 -11.25 -13.76 12.02
N LEU A 214 -10.59 -13.66 10.88
CA LEU A 214 -11.22 -13.31 9.61
C LEU A 214 -12.06 -14.51 9.13
N LYS A 215 -13.35 -14.25 8.88
CA LYS A 215 -14.20 -15.21 8.18
C LYS A 215 -13.88 -15.14 6.69
N PHE A 216 -13.10 -16.10 6.22
CA PHE A 216 -12.95 -16.37 4.78
C PHE A 216 -14.12 -17.29 4.39
N HIS A 217 -15.31 -16.74 4.14
CA HIS A 217 -16.39 -17.51 3.52
C HIS A 217 -15.97 -17.87 2.10
N ILE A 218 -15.44 -19.08 1.95
CA ILE A 218 -15.65 -19.86 0.75
C ILE A 218 -16.66 -20.89 1.21
N ASP A 219 -17.95 -20.63 0.96
CA ASP A 219 -18.96 -21.67 1.14
C ASP A 219 -18.54 -22.85 0.26
N LYS A 220 -17.93 -23.84 0.88
CA LYS A 220 -17.96 -25.20 0.36
C LYS A 220 -19.42 -25.66 0.47
N LYS A 221 -20.25 -25.27 -0.49
CA LYS A 221 -21.25 -26.21 -1.01
C LYS A 221 -20.51 -27.26 -1.82
N ALA A 222 -19.79 -28.13 -1.11
CA ALA A 222 -19.31 -29.40 -1.61
C ALA A 222 -19.79 -30.43 -0.59
N ASN A 223 -20.61 -31.36 -1.09
CA ASN A 223 -21.26 -32.48 -0.42
C ASN A 223 -22.64 -32.19 0.18
N LYS A 224 -23.65 -32.23 -0.68
CA LYS A 224 -24.69 -33.27 -0.63
C LYS A 224 -25.26 -33.51 -2.01
#